data_AF-A0A7W1GIU9-F1
#
_entry.id   AF-A0A7W1GIU9-F1
#
_cell.length_a   1.000
_cell.length_b   1.000
_cell.length_c   1.000
_cell.angle_alpha   90.00
_cell.angle_beta   90.00
_cell.angle_gamma   90.00
#
_symmetry.space_group_name_H-M   'P 1'
#
loop_
_entity.id
_entity.type
_entity.pdbx_description
1 polymer ?
#
loop_
_entity_poly.entity_id
_entity_poly.type
_entity_poly.pdbx_seq_one_letter_code
_entity_poly.pdbx_strand_id
1 'polypeptide(L)'
;MASNMDALCTAMRESIDAITLDWVQRVKEDPYLRSDDPLPLTQIVDHVPQMLEELCDVFTQEGEPDFEDIRASSQHGYTRSMAGYTLTELLRELELLRDCVFNFVIETETKHDVNRADTLRALRLVNQYFGEDIVFVVEHYLKRNASTQRLS
;
A
#
# COMPACT_ATOMS: atom_id res chain seq x y z
N MET A 1 13.67 24.41 -8.92
CA MET A 1 13.05 24.15 -7.61
C MET A 1 12.41 22.78 -7.76
N ALA A 2 12.67 21.84 -6.85
CA ALA A 2 11.98 20.55 -6.87
C ALA A 2 10.47 20.82 -6.71
N SER A 3 9.61 20.07 -7.41
CA SER A 3 8.18 20.20 -7.25
C SER A 3 7.77 19.77 -5.83
N ASN A 4 6.59 20.19 -5.39
CA ASN A 4 6.04 19.74 -4.11
C ASN A 4 5.87 18.22 -4.04
N MET A 5 5.62 17.56 -5.19
CA MET A 5 5.58 16.10 -5.31
C MET A 5 6.96 15.48 -5.12
N ASP A 6 8.01 16.08 -5.70
CA ASP A 6 9.39 15.60 -5.52
C ASP A 6 9.83 15.71 -4.05
N ALA A 7 9.44 16.80 -3.37
CA ALA A 7 9.69 16.99 -1.95
C ALA A 7 8.98 15.93 -1.10
N LEU A 8 7.71 15.63 -1.42
CA LEU A 8 6.94 14.57 -0.76
C LEU A 8 7.57 13.19 -0.95
N CYS A 9 8.01 12.86 -2.18
CA CYS A 9 8.69 11.61 -2.47
C CYS A 9 10.03 11.49 -1.75
N THR A 10 10.81 12.57 -1.70
CA THR A 10 12.08 12.59 -0.97
C THR A 10 11.84 12.31 0.51
N ALA A 11 10.88 13.00 1.12
CA ALA A 11 10.51 12.77 2.52
C ALA A 11 9.99 11.35 2.75
N MET A 12 9.21 10.79 1.81
CA MET A 12 8.67 9.44 1.90
C MET A 12 9.79 8.39 1.86
N ARG A 13 10.72 8.51 0.92
CA ARG A 13 11.89 7.62 0.80
C ARG A 13 12.76 7.65 2.05
N GLU A 14 12.98 8.83 2.62
CA GLU A 14 13.70 9.00 3.89
C GLU A 14 12.95 8.41 5.10
N SER A 15 11.64 8.19 4.97
CA SER A 15 10.76 7.72 6.04
C SER A 15 10.22 6.30 5.84
N ILE A 16 10.68 5.55 4.83
CA ILE A 16 10.19 4.19 4.52
C ILE A 16 10.25 3.29 5.76
N ASP A 17 11.38 3.28 6.47
CA ASP A 17 11.55 2.45 7.66
C ASP A 17 10.58 2.87 8.78
N ALA A 18 10.34 4.18 8.94
CA ALA A 18 9.44 4.70 9.95
C ALA A 18 7.97 4.38 9.64
N ILE A 19 7.55 4.53 8.38
CA ILE A 19 6.19 4.18 7.92
C ILE A 19 5.97 2.67 8.06
N THR A 20 6.95 1.87 7.66
CA THR A 20 6.90 0.40 7.79
C THR A 20 6.78 -0.02 9.25
N LEU A 21 7.55 0.62 10.14
CA LEU A 21 7.50 0.32 11.57
C LEU A 21 6.15 0.70 12.20
N ASP A 22 5.60 1.89 11.88
CA ASP A 22 4.26 2.32 12.33
C ASP A 22 3.20 1.32 11.88
N TRP A 23 3.22 0.94 10.60
CA TRP A 23 2.31 -0.06 10.07
C TRP A 23 2.43 -1.41 10.79
N VAL A 24 3.66 -1.93 11.01
CA VAL A 24 3.89 -3.17 11.77
C VAL A 24 3.32 -3.10 13.18
N GLN A 25 3.45 -1.95 13.85
CA GLN A 25 2.90 -1.76 15.19
C GLN A 25 1.37 -1.82 15.17
N ARG A 26 0.73 -1.11 14.23
CA ARG A 26 -0.73 -1.11 14.08
C ARG A 26 -1.27 -2.49 13.74
N VAL A 27 -0.60 -3.25 12.88
CA VAL A 27 -0.97 -4.65 12.58
C VAL A 27 -0.92 -5.53 13.82
N LYS A 28 0.11 -5.40 14.65
CA LYS A 28 0.25 -6.17 15.91
C LYS A 28 -0.80 -5.80 16.96
N GLU A 29 -1.26 -4.55 16.95
CA GLU A 29 -2.25 -4.03 17.87
C GLU A 29 -3.70 -4.32 17.43
N ASP A 30 -3.93 -4.59 16.15
CA ASP A 30 -5.27 -4.88 15.62
C ASP A 30 -5.79 -6.24 16.10
N PRO A 31 -6.87 -6.28 16.90
CA PRO A 31 -7.38 -7.53 17.47
C PRO A 31 -7.94 -8.50 16.42
N TYR A 32 -8.25 -8.01 15.21
CA TYR A 32 -8.78 -8.83 14.11
C TYR A 32 -7.67 -9.41 13.22
N LEU A 33 -6.41 -9.03 13.42
CA LEU A 33 -5.23 -9.57 12.72
C LEU A 33 -4.44 -10.56 13.59
N ARG A 34 -4.92 -10.83 14.80
CA ARG A 34 -4.39 -11.87 15.69
C ARG A 34 -4.82 -13.26 15.21
N SER A 35 -4.23 -13.72 14.12
CA SER A 35 -4.30 -15.13 13.76
C SER A 35 -3.58 -15.97 14.82
N ASP A 36 -4.14 -17.13 15.17
CA ASP A 36 -3.50 -18.14 16.04
C ASP A 36 -2.30 -18.82 15.36
N ASP A 37 -2.05 -18.53 14.08
CA ASP A 37 -0.91 -19.02 13.31
C ASP A 37 0.30 -18.08 13.53
N PRO A 38 1.50 -18.56 13.94
CA PRO A 38 2.68 -17.72 14.16
C PRO A 38 3.32 -17.12 12.89
N LEU A 39 2.75 -17.39 11.70
CA LEU A 39 3.25 -16.92 10.40
C LEU A 39 2.51 -15.73 9.72
N PRO A 40 1.79 -14.78 10.37
CA PRO A 40 0.93 -13.84 9.63
C PRO A 40 1.60 -12.50 9.31
N LEU A 41 2.69 -12.12 9.99
CA LEU A 41 3.21 -10.75 9.88
C LEU A 41 4.33 -10.56 8.86
N THR A 42 5.05 -11.61 8.47
CA THR A 42 6.34 -11.44 7.78
C THR A 42 6.22 -11.12 6.30
N GLN A 43 5.13 -11.50 5.62
CA GLN A 43 5.10 -11.42 4.15
C GLN A 43 4.55 -10.10 3.57
N ILE A 44 3.74 -9.30 4.29
CA ILE A 44 3.42 -7.92 3.82
C ILE A 44 4.55 -6.96 4.11
N VAL A 45 5.24 -7.12 5.25
CA VAL A 45 6.40 -6.29 5.64
C VAL A 45 7.41 -6.18 4.51
N ASP A 46 7.73 -7.31 3.87
CA ASP A 46 8.74 -7.37 2.81
C ASP A 46 8.37 -6.54 1.57
N HIS A 47 7.09 -6.22 1.38
CA HIS A 47 6.60 -5.47 0.22
C HIS A 47 6.27 -4.01 0.54
N VAL A 48 6.10 -3.62 1.80
CA VAL A 48 5.81 -2.23 2.17
C VAL A 48 6.82 -1.25 1.57
N PRO A 49 8.15 -1.46 1.69
CA PRO A 49 9.13 -0.56 1.07
C PRO A 49 8.93 -0.38 -0.43
N GLN A 50 8.66 -1.48 -1.14
CA GLN A 50 8.42 -1.44 -2.59
C GLN A 50 7.14 -0.66 -2.93
N MET A 51 6.05 -0.87 -2.19
CA MET A 51 4.80 -0.14 -2.41
C MET A 51 4.98 1.37 -2.20
N LEU A 52 5.79 1.77 -1.21
CA LEU A 52 6.10 3.19 -0.97
C LEU A 52 6.97 3.79 -2.08
N GLU A 53 7.89 3.01 -2.66
CA GLU A 53 8.66 3.45 -3.84
C GLU A 53 7.77 3.58 -5.09
N GLU A 54 6.93 2.58 -5.37
CA GLU A 54 5.96 2.64 -6.47
C GLU A 54 5.04 3.86 -6.34
N LEU A 55 4.56 4.14 -5.13
CA LEU A 55 3.75 5.32 -4.85
C LEU A 55 4.51 6.64 -5.12
N CYS A 56 5.83 6.68 -4.87
CA CYS A 56 6.64 7.85 -5.24
C CYS A 56 6.71 8.03 -6.76
N ASP A 57 6.77 6.94 -7.52
CA ASP A 57 6.71 7.00 -8.97
C ASP A 57 5.34 7.52 -9.44
N VAL A 58 4.24 7.09 -8.80
CA VAL A 58 2.88 7.62 -9.07
C VAL A 58 2.77 9.12 -8.78
N PHE A 59 3.38 9.61 -7.70
CA PHE A 59 3.33 11.05 -7.36
C PHE A 59 4.08 11.93 -8.36
N THR A 60 5.18 11.42 -8.92
CA THR A 60 6.07 12.17 -9.81
C THR A 60 5.77 11.96 -11.29
N GLN A 61 4.91 11.00 -11.63
CA GLN A 61 4.47 10.78 -13.00
C GLN A 61 3.81 12.02 -13.61
N GLU A 62 4.19 12.33 -14.85
CA GLU A 62 3.53 13.36 -15.65
C GLU A 62 2.17 12.88 -16.15
N GLY A 63 1.14 13.70 -15.95
CA GLY A 63 -0.24 13.37 -16.34
C GLY A 63 -1.02 12.62 -15.26
N GLU A 64 -2.16 12.06 -15.68
CA GLU A 64 -2.95 11.16 -14.83
C GLU A 64 -2.32 9.77 -14.86
N PRO A 65 -2.01 9.14 -13.72
CA PRO A 65 -1.42 7.81 -13.72
C PRO A 65 -2.38 6.78 -14.32
N ASP A 66 -1.85 5.91 -15.17
CA ASP A 66 -2.57 4.72 -15.62
C ASP A 66 -2.34 3.61 -14.60
N PHE A 67 -3.33 3.43 -13.72
CA PHE A 67 -3.23 2.45 -12.67
C PHE A 67 -3.35 1.00 -13.18
N GLU A 68 -3.89 0.77 -14.38
CA GLU A 68 -3.85 -0.57 -14.98
C GLU A 68 -2.42 -0.94 -15.38
N ASP A 69 -1.68 0.01 -15.93
CA ASP A 69 -0.26 -0.17 -16.30
C ASP A 69 0.64 -0.26 -15.05
N ILE A 70 0.42 0.58 -14.03
CA ILE A 70 1.11 0.49 -12.74
C ILE A 70 0.85 -0.89 -12.09
N ARG A 71 -0.39 -1.40 -12.18
CA ARG A 71 -0.72 -2.74 -11.71
C ARG A 71 -0.01 -3.83 -12.50
N ALA A 72 0.09 -3.70 -13.82
CA ALA A 72 0.76 -4.70 -14.65
C ALA A 72 2.27 -4.78 -14.32
N SER A 73 2.90 -3.65 -14.00
CA SER A 73 4.29 -3.61 -13.56
C SER A 73 4.46 -4.16 -12.14
N SER A 74 3.56 -3.81 -11.20
CA SER A 74 3.58 -4.32 -9.82
C SER A 74 3.16 -5.80 -9.72
N GLN A 75 2.35 -6.31 -10.65
CA GLN A 75 1.97 -7.73 -10.77
C GLN A 75 3.18 -8.67 -10.94
N HIS A 76 4.28 -8.19 -11.53
CA HIS A 76 5.51 -8.98 -11.59
C HIS A 76 6.18 -9.16 -10.22
N GLY A 77 5.92 -8.26 -9.25
CA GLY A 77 6.39 -8.35 -7.87
C GLY A 77 5.40 -9.05 -6.92
N TYR A 78 4.09 -8.94 -7.17
CA TYR A 78 3.03 -9.43 -6.28
C TYR A 78 2.65 -10.91 -6.50
N THR A 79 3.59 -11.80 -6.87
CA THR A 79 3.29 -13.25 -6.98
C THR A 79 3.23 -13.89 -5.58
N ARG A 80 2.23 -13.51 -4.80
CA ARG A 80 2.08 -13.91 -3.40
C ARG A 80 1.39 -15.27 -3.28
N SER A 81 1.94 -16.16 -2.48
CA SER A 81 1.18 -17.31 -1.97
C SER A 81 0.22 -16.80 -0.90
N MET A 82 -1.05 -16.70 -1.24
CA MET A 82 -2.13 -16.33 -0.31
C MET A 82 -2.49 -17.47 0.66
N ALA A 83 -1.66 -18.51 0.77
CA ALA A 83 -1.89 -19.63 1.66
C ALA A 83 -1.68 -19.19 3.11
N GLY A 84 -2.67 -19.46 3.98
CA GLY A 84 -2.60 -19.11 5.41
C GLY A 84 -3.26 -17.78 5.78
N TYR A 85 -3.71 -16.97 4.82
CA TYR A 85 -4.41 -15.70 5.09
C TYR A 85 -5.88 -15.75 4.72
N THR A 86 -6.73 -15.12 5.53
CA THR A 86 -8.10 -14.79 5.14
C THR A 86 -8.12 -13.51 4.30
N LEU A 87 -9.10 -13.39 3.40
CA LEU A 87 -9.30 -12.16 2.63
C LEU A 87 -9.48 -10.93 3.53
N THR A 88 -10.18 -11.10 4.66
CA THR A 88 -10.45 -10.02 5.61
C THR A 88 -9.19 -9.50 6.28
N GLU A 89 -8.25 -10.37 6.65
CA GLU A 89 -6.96 -9.95 7.22
C GLU A 89 -6.16 -9.12 6.23
N LEU A 90 -6.04 -9.57 4.98
CA LEU A 90 -5.27 -8.88 3.96
C LEU A 90 -5.84 -7.50 3.62
N LEU A 91 -7.16 -7.41 3.49
CA LEU A 91 -7.81 -6.12 3.27
C LEU A 91 -7.56 -5.16 4.43
N ARG A 92 -7.60 -5.67 5.67
CA ARG A 92 -7.35 -4.86 6.85
C ARG A 92 -5.88 -4.42 6.96
N GLU A 93 -4.93 -5.27 6.60
CA GLU A 93 -3.51 -4.89 6.54
C GLU A 93 -3.24 -3.78 5.52
N LEU A 94 -3.86 -3.87 4.32
CA LEU A 94 -3.77 -2.83 3.29
C LEU A 94 -4.39 -1.50 3.75
N GLU A 95 -5.55 -1.57 4.40
CA GLU A 95 -6.21 -0.38 4.96
C GLU A 95 -5.36 0.30 6.04
N LEU A 96 -4.74 -0.47 6.93
CA LEU A 96 -3.81 0.07 7.93
C LEU A 96 -2.60 0.74 7.27
N LEU A 97 -2.07 0.17 6.18
CA LEU A 97 -0.94 0.77 5.47
C LEU A 97 -1.35 2.08 4.79
N ARG A 98 -2.51 2.10 4.14
CA ARG A 98 -3.10 3.30 3.55
C ARG A 98 -3.24 4.43 4.57
N ASP A 99 -3.70 4.10 5.78
CA ASP A 99 -3.81 5.06 6.89
C ASP A 99 -2.44 5.58 7.35
N CYS A 100 -1.40 4.73 7.41
CA CYS A 100 -0.04 5.18 7.73
C CYS A 100 0.47 6.19 6.69
N VAL A 101 0.26 5.91 5.41
CA VAL A 101 0.65 6.78 4.31
C VAL A 101 -0.14 8.10 4.32
N PHE A 102 -1.45 8.07 4.60
CA PHE A 102 -2.24 9.29 4.75
C PHE A 102 -1.72 10.18 5.87
N ASN A 103 -1.43 9.60 7.05
CA ASN A 103 -0.87 10.35 8.17
C ASN A 103 0.48 10.97 7.79
N PHE A 104 1.35 10.19 7.12
CA PHE A 104 2.63 10.68 6.62
C PHE A 104 2.49 11.88 5.68
N VAL A 105 1.57 11.83 4.71
CA VAL A 105 1.34 12.92 3.75
C VAL A 105 0.88 14.20 4.47
N ILE A 106 -0.04 14.08 5.44
CA ILE A 106 -0.56 15.22 6.23
C ILE A 106 0.54 15.82 7.12
N GLU A 107 1.36 15.00 7.76
CA GLU A 107 2.49 15.49 8.56
C GLU A 107 3.53 16.20 7.69
N THR A 108 3.77 15.69 6.48
CA THR A 108 4.72 16.27 5.53
C THR A 108 4.25 17.62 5.02
N GLU A 109 2.93 17.81 4.79
CA GLU A 109 2.34 19.13 4.49
C GLU A 109 2.78 20.18 5.52
N THR A 110 2.70 19.84 6.80
CA THR A 110 3.03 20.74 7.90
C THR A 110 4.53 21.01 8.00
N LYS A 111 5.38 20.01 7.71
CA LYS A 111 6.84 20.07 7.90
C LYS A 111 7.58 20.70 6.71
N HIS A 112 7.07 20.55 5.48
CA HIS A 112 7.78 20.91 4.25
C HIS A 112 7.09 22.00 3.42
N ASP A 113 6.05 22.66 3.94
CA ASP A 113 5.28 23.72 3.26
C ASP A 113 4.74 23.27 1.88
N VAL A 114 4.39 21.98 1.77
CA VAL A 114 3.70 21.43 0.60
C VAL A 114 2.34 22.15 0.51
N ASN A 115 2.02 22.71 -0.66
CA ASN A 115 0.77 23.43 -0.78
C ASN A 115 -0.43 22.47 -0.68
N ARG A 116 -1.56 22.99 -0.21
CA ARG A 116 -2.78 22.20 0.00
C ARG A 116 -3.29 21.48 -1.26
N ALA A 117 -3.10 22.05 -2.44
CA ALA A 117 -3.59 21.44 -3.68
C ALA A 117 -2.79 20.16 -4.00
N ASP A 118 -1.47 20.22 -3.80
CA ASP A 118 -0.56 19.11 -3.95
C ASP A 118 -0.79 18.05 -2.87
N THR A 119 -1.01 18.44 -1.61
CA THR A 119 -1.41 17.48 -0.56
C THR A 119 -2.70 16.74 -0.92
N LEU A 120 -3.73 17.46 -1.38
CA LEU A 120 -5.00 16.84 -1.80
C LEU A 120 -4.83 15.94 -3.04
N ARG A 121 -3.90 16.28 -3.95
CA ARG A 121 -3.55 15.43 -5.08
C ARG A 121 -2.87 14.14 -4.59
N ALA A 122 -1.88 14.25 -3.72
CA ALA A 122 -1.19 13.09 -3.16
C ALA A 122 -2.16 12.15 -2.44
N LEU A 123 -3.03 12.66 -1.56
CA LEU A 123 -4.03 11.83 -0.87
C LEU A 123 -4.99 11.11 -1.83
N ARG A 124 -5.36 11.74 -2.95
CA ARG A 124 -6.18 11.09 -4.00
C ARG A 124 -5.42 9.96 -4.69
N LEU A 125 -4.16 10.20 -5.06
CA LEU A 125 -3.30 9.20 -5.69
C LEU A 125 -3.06 8.01 -4.78
N VAL A 126 -2.80 8.24 -3.48
CA VAL A 126 -2.72 7.17 -2.47
C VAL A 126 -4.02 6.38 -2.44
N ASN A 127 -5.17 7.05 -2.33
CA ASN A 127 -6.45 6.36 -2.28
C ASN A 127 -6.70 5.48 -3.52
N GLN A 128 -6.31 5.95 -4.70
CA GLN A 128 -6.48 5.22 -5.94
C GLN A 128 -5.52 4.03 -6.04
N TYR A 129 -4.23 4.23 -5.72
CA TYR A 129 -3.22 3.16 -5.70
C TYR A 129 -3.67 1.97 -4.82
N PHE A 130 -4.02 2.25 -3.56
CA PHE A 130 -4.49 1.21 -2.64
C PHE A 130 -5.86 0.63 -3.04
N GLY A 131 -6.72 1.41 -3.68
CA GLY A 131 -8.01 0.93 -4.19
C GLY A 131 -7.82 -0.16 -5.25
N GLU A 132 -6.85 0.01 -6.13
CA GLU A 132 -6.53 -0.98 -7.17
C GLU A 132 -5.88 -2.25 -6.61
N ASP A 133 -5.03 -2.11 -5.58
CA ASP A 133 -4.48 -3.26 -4.85
C ASP A 133 -5.58 -4.08 -4.16
N ILE A 134 -6.57 -3.41 -3.56
CA ILE A 134 -7.72 -4.08 -2.96
C ILE A 134 -8.50 -4.88 -4.01
N VAL A 135 -8.79 -4.28 -5.17
CA VAL A 135 -9.47 -4.97 -6.27
C VAL A 135 -8.65 -6.18 -6.71
N PHE A 136 -7.33 -6.04 -6.84
CA PHE A 136 -6.43 -7.13 -7.20
C PHE A 136 -6.49 -8.30 -6.22
N VAL A 137 -6.35 -8.01 -4.92
CA VAL A 137 -6.38 -9.02 -3.86
C VAL A 137 -7.71 -9.78 -3.88
N VAL A 138 -8.83 -9.08 -4.06
CA VAL A 138 -10.16 -9.69 -4.15
C VAL A 138 -10.29 -10.58 -5.39
N GLU A 139 -9.92 -10.08 -6.57
CA GLU A 139 -9.97 -10.85 -7.82
C GLU A 139 -9.14 -12.13 -7.74
N HIS A 140 -7.91 -12.03 -7.22
CA HIS A 140 -7.00 -13.16 -7.09
C HIS A 140 -7.54 -14.20 -6.10
N TYR A 141 -8.05 -13.75 -4.94
CA TYR A 141 -8.65 -14.63 -3.94
C TYR A 141 -9.87 -15.38 -4.48
N LEU A 142 -10.76 -14.70 -5.21
CA LEU A 142 -11.93 -15.32 -5.83
C LEU A 142 -11.57 -16.34 -6.91
N LYS A 143 -10.62 -16.00 -7.81
CA LYS A 143 -10.13 -16.92 -8.86
C LYS A 143 -9.55 -18.20 -8.26
N ARG A 144 -8.73 -18.09 -7.21
CA ARG A 144 -8.17 -19.26 -6.51
C ARG A 144 -9.26 -20.16 -5.94
N ASN A 145 -10.24 -19.61 -5.22
CA ASN A 145 -11.30 -20.42 -4.61
C ASN A 145 -12.19 -21.10 -5.64
N ALA A 146 -12.46 -20.44 -6.77
CA ALA A 146 -13.16 -21.05 -7.89
C ALA A 146 -12.38 -22.23 -8.52
N SER A 147 -11.04 -22.15 -8.58
CA SER A 147 -10.20 -23.25 -9.05
C SER A 147 -10.13 -24.42 -8.05
N THR A 148 -10.09 -24.13 -6.74
CA THR A 148 -10.10 -25.17 -5.70
C THR A 148 -11.41 -25.97 -5.69
N GLN A 149 -12.56 -25.30 -5.86
CA GLN A 149 -13.88 -25.95 -5.92
C GLN A 149 -14.10 -26.84 -7.15
N ARG A 150 -13.34 -26.65 -8.24
CA ARG A 150 -13.44 -27.50 -9.44
C ARG A 150 -12.64 -28.80 -9.34
N LEU A 151 -11.78 -28.92 -8.33
CA LEU A 151 -10.91 -30.07 -8.10
C LEU A 151 -11.37 -30.97 -6.94
N SER A 152 -12.48 -30.60 -6.26
CA SER A 152 -13.16 -31.36 -5.19
C SER A 152 -14.48 -31.94 -5.68
#